data_AF-D6TK70-F1
#
_entry.id   AF-D6TK70-F1
#
_cell.length_a   1.000
_cell.length_b   1.000
_cell.length_c   1.000
_cell.angle_alpha   90.00
_cell.angle_beta   90.00
_cell.angle_gamma   90.00
#
_symmetry.space_group_name_H-M   'P 1'
#
loop_
_entity.id
_entity.type
_entity.pdbx_description
1 polymer ?
#
loop_
_entity_poly.entity_id
_entity_poly.type
_entity_poly.pdbx_seq_one_letter_code
_entity_poly.pdbx_strand_id
1 'polypeptide(L)'
;MKTIPTSPDYKGDRFPSEIISHAVWLYFRFSLSFRDVEELLAQRGIVVSFETVRQWCLTFGQTYANELRRRRPRCGDTRHMDEVYLTIGGKRHYLWRAVDQHGNVLDILVQSRRNKQAAKRFFRKLLKGLQYVPRVIITDKLASYGAAKKDIMPGIEHRQHKGLNNQAENSHQPTRQRERTMRRFKSPGHAQRFLSAFGLISDHFRPKRHRFQAGKYRTIMQERFQMWNEVIRRKTVA
;
A
#
# COMPACT_ATOMS: atom_id res chain seq x y z
N MET A 1 -18.83 -14.32 -24.65
CA MET A 1 -18.18 -14.03 -23.35
C MET A 1 -18.34 -15.28 -22.49
N LYS A 2 -17.27 -16.06 -22.26
CA LYS A 2 -17.36 -17.24 -21.38
C LYS A 2 -17.37 -16.76 -19.93
N THR A 3 -18.49 -16.98 -19.24
CA THR A 3 -18.63 -16.74 -17.81
C THR A 3 -17.70 -17.70 -17.06
N ILE A 4 -16.75 -17.13 -16.33
CA ILE A 4 -15.84 -17.87 -15.44
C ILE A 4 -16.66 -18.22 -14.18
N PRO A 5 -16.61 -19.46 -13.68
CA PRO A 5 -17.40 -19.87 -12.53
C PRO A 5 -17.03 -19.03 -11.29
N THR A 6 -18.06 -18.57 -10.60
CA THR A 6 -17.98 -17.72 -9.40
C THR A 6 -17.30 -18.48 -8.26
N SER A 7 -16.25 -17.89 -7.70
CA SER A 7 -15.44 -18.44 -6.60
C SER A 7 -16.23 -18.56 -5.28
N PRO A 8 -15.92 -19.55 -4.42
CA PRO A 8 -16.55 -19.74 -3.11
C PRO A 8 -16.36 -18.58 -2.11
N ASP A 9 -15.46 -17.63 -2.40
CA ASP A 9 -15.09 -16.50 -1.51
C ASP A 9 -15.69 -15.15 -1.93
N TYR A 10 -16.41 -15.12 -3.07
CA TYR A 10 -17.33 -14.04 -3.46
C TYR A 10 -18.79 -14.44 -3.20
N LYS A 11 -18.98 -15.51 -2.42
CA LYS A 11 -20.28 -16.10 -2.13
C LYS A 11 -21.15 -15.08 -1.40
N GLY A 12 -22.22 -14.63 -2.07
CA GLY A 12 -23.14 -13.60 -1.60
C GLY A 12 -23.03 -12.27 -2.34
N ASP A 13 -21.97 -12.04 -3.11
CA ASP A 13 -21.89 -10.89 -4.01
C ASP A 13 -22.63 -11.19 -5.33
N ARG A 14 -23.54 -10.28 -5.73
CA ARG A 14 -24.31 -10.38 -6.97
C ARG A 14 -23.43 -10.25 -8.24
N PHE A 15 -22.19 -9.78 -8.10
CA PHE A 15 -21.33 -9.40 -9.21
C PHE A 15 -20.15 -10.37 -9.38
N PRO A 16 -19.73 -10.68 -10.63
CA PRO A 16 -18.52 -11.44 -10.90
C PRO A 16 -17.27 -10.84 -10.25
N SER A 17 -16.33 -11.72 -9.86
CA SER A 17 -15.06 -11.35 -9.22
C SER A 17 -14.24 -10.33 -10.02
N GLU A 18 -14.37 -10.37 -11.35
CA GLU A 18 -13.72 -9.48 -12.31
C GLU A 18 -14.21 -8.04 -12.15
N ILE A 19 -15.52 -7.84 -11.96
CA ILE A 19 -16.12 -6.52 -11.75
C ILE A 19 -15.69 -5.96 -10.40
N ILE A 20 -15.79 -6.79 -9.35
CA ILE A 20 -15.42 -6.43 -7.98
C ILE A 20 -13.95 -6.02 -7.94
N SER A 21 -13.08 -6.86 -8.50
CA SER A 21 -11.66 -6.59 -8.54
C SER A 21 -11.31 -5.38 -9.39
N HIS A 22 -12.01 -5.14 -10.50
CA HIS A 22 -11.84 -3.93 -11.29
C HIS A 22 -12.18 -2.67 -10.48
N ALA A 23 -13.29 -2.68 -9.74
CA ALA A 23 -13.69 -1.58 -8.87
C ALA A 23 -12.63 -1.30 -7.77
N VAL A 24 -12.15 -2.35 -7.11
CA VAL A 24 -11.10 -2.27 -6.09
C VAL A 24 -9.78 -1.75 -6.69
N TRP A 25 -9.41 -2.24 -7.88
CA TRP A 25 -8.25 -1.75 -8.61
C TRP A 25 -8.37 -0.25 -8.91
N LEU A 26 -9.48 0.19 -9.48
CA LEU A 26 -9.72 1.60 -9.79
C LEU A 26 -9.57 2.48 -8.54
N TYR A 27 -10.20 2.07 -7.44
CA TYR A 27 -10.21 2.83 -6.19
C TYR A 27 -8.82 2.98 -5.57
N PHE A 28 -8.02 1.91 -5.51
CA PHE A 28 -6.69 1.96 -4.89
C PHE A 28 -5.59 2.44 -5.83
N ARG A 29 -5.75 2.29 -7.15
CA ARG A 29 -4.77 2.74 -8.14
C ARG A 29 -4.89 4.25 -8.39
N PHE A 30 -6.11 4.73 -8.58
CA PHE A 30 -6.37 6.12 -8.96
C PHE A 30 -6.86 6.91 -7.74
N SER A 31 -6.77 8.23 -7.81
CA SER A 31 -7.26 9.11 -6.76
C SER A 31 -8.77 9.33 -6.89
N LEU A 32 -9.53 8.25 -7.07
CA LEU A 32 -10.98 8.24 -7.27
C LEU A 32 -11.75 8.08 -5.95
N SER A 33 -12.86 8.80 -5.81
CA SER A 33 -13.86 8.57 -4.77
C SER A 33 -14.67 7.29 -5.04
N PHE A 34 -15.46 6.82 -4.08
CA PHE A 34 -16.35 5.67 -4.33
C PHE A 34 -17.45 5.99 -5.36
N ARG A 35 -17.91 7.25 -5.39
CA ARG A 35 -18.90 7.74 -6.35
C ARG A 35 -18.31 7.80 -7.75
N ASP A 36 -17.05 8.23 -7.89
CA ASP A 36 -16.38 8.24 -9.19
C ASP A 36 -16.25 6.81 -9.76
N VAL A 37 -15.98 5.81 -8.90
CA VAL A 37 -15.92 4.40 -9.33
C VAL A 37 -17.30 3.88 -9.71
N GLU A 38 -18.35 4.22 -8.95
CA GLU A 38 -19.74 3.94 -9.29
C GLU A 38 -20.10 4.51 -10.68
N GLU A 39 -19.79 5.79 -10.93
CA GLU A 39 -20.04 6.45 -12.22
C GLU A 39 -19.29 5.78 -13.38
N LEU A 40 -18.01 5.41 -13.17
CA LEU A 40 -17.21 4.70 -14.17
C LEU A 40 -17.76 3.30 -14.49
N LEU A 41 -18.34 2.61 -13.50
CA LEU A 41 -18.99 1.32 -13.72
C LEU A 41 -20.34 1.49 -14.42
N ALA A 42 -21.12 2.52 -14.05
CA ALA A 42 -22.39 2.84 -14.69
C ALA A 42 -22.20 3.15 -16.18
N GLN A 43 -21.14 3.88 -16.54
CA GLN A 43 -20.75 4.14 -17.93
C GLN A 43 -20.49 2.86 -18.76
N ARG A 44 -20.22 1.73 -18.10
CA ARG A 44 -20.03 0.40 -18.70
C ARG A 44 -21.26 -0.50 -18.60
N GLY A 45 -22.42 0.04 -18.18
CA GLY A 45 -23.67 -0.69 -17.99
C GLY A 45 -23.75 -1.50 -16.70
N ILE A 46 -22.83 -1.26 -15.74
CA ILE A 46 -22.80 -1.96 -14.46
C ILE A 46 -23.40 -1.05 -13.39
N VAL A 47 -24.64 -1.34 -12.98
CA VAL A 47 -25.37 -0.54 -11.98
C VAL A 47 -25.07 -1.05 -10.57
N VAL A 48 -24.35 -0.25 -9.79
CA VAL A 48 -23.99 -0.52 -8.38
C VAL A 48 -24.08 0.77 -7.57
N SER A 49 -24.25 0.68 -6.26
CA SER A 49 -24.14 1.85 -5.38
C SER A 49 -22.70 2.13 -4.97
N PHE A 50 -22.36 3.37 -4.63
CA PHE A 50 -21.04 3.67 -4.03
C PHE A 50 -20.81 2.92 -2.70
N GLU A 51 -21.86 2.60 -1.92
CA GLU A 51 -21.77 1.77 -0.72
C GLU A 51 -21.32 0.35 -1.05
N THR A 52 -21.82 -0.22 -2.15
CA THR A 52 -21.37 -1.52 -2.66
C THR A 52 -19.88 -1.48 -2.98
N VAL A 53 -19.43 -0.47 -3.73
CA VAL A 53 -18.00 -0.28 -4.03
C VAL A 53 -17.17 -0.13 -2.75
N ARG A 54 -17.67 0.63 -1.77
CA ARG A 54 -17.03 0.80 -0.46
C ARG A 54 -16.89 -0.54 0.26
N GLN A 55 -17.93 -1.36 0.29
CA GLN A 55 -17.88 -2.68 0.92
C GLN A 55 -16.87 -3.59 0.24
N TRP A 56 -16.87 -3.65 -1.10
CA TRP A 56 -15.86 -4.40 -1.84
C TRP A 56 -14.43 -3.98 -1.49
N CYS A 57 -14.16 -2.68 -1.40
CA CYS A 57 -12.84 -2.17 -1.03
C CYS A 57 -12.45 -2.54 0.42
N LEU A 58 -13.42 -2.58 1.34
CA LEU A 58 -13.20 -2.98 2.73
C LEU A 58 -12.94 -4.49 2.86
N THR A 59 -13.73 -5.31 2.17
CA THR A 59 -13.67 -6.77 2.22
C THR A 59 -12.44 -7.31 1.49
N PHE A 60 -12.20 -6.86 0.26
CA PHE A 60 -11.21 -7.46 -0.62
C PHE A 60 -9.88 -6.70 -0.65
N GLY A 61 -9.87 -5.39 -0.36
CA GLY A 61 -8.67 -4.56 -0.52
C GLY A 61 -7.45 -5.07 0.27
N GLN A 62 -7.63 -5.38 1.56
CA GLN A 62 -6.53 -5.89 2.38
C GLN A 62 -6.10 -7.30 1.96
N THR A 63 -7.06 -8.12 1.54
CA THR A 63 -6.82 -9.49 1.08
C THR A 63 -5.94 -9.49 -0.18
N TYR A 64 -6.31 -8.71 -1.20
CA TYR A 64 -5.51 -8.59 -2.42
C TYR A 64 -4.12 -8.03 -2.12
N ALA A 65 -4.04 -7.02 -1.25
CA ALA A 65 -2.77 -6.45 -0.83
C ALA A 65 -1.85 -7.50 -0.17
N ASN A 66 -2.41 -8.37 0.70
CA ASN A 66 -1.65 -9.43 1.35
C ASN A 66 -1.14 -10.47 0.35
N GLU A 67 -1.97 -10.88 -0.61
CA GLU A 67 -1.57 -11.82 -1.67
C GLU A 67 -0.49 -11.24 -2.59
N LEU A 68 -0.62 -9.96 -2.97
CA LEU A 68 0.44 -9.24 -3.69
C LEU A 68 1.75 -9.21 -2.89
N ARG A 69 1.67 -8.97 -1.57
CA ARG A 69 2.84 -9.00 -0.70
C ARG A 69 3.49 -10.39 -0.67
N ARG A 70 2.72 -11.47 -0.61
CA ARG A 70 3.24 -12.86 -0.59
C ARG A 70 3.98 -13.23 -1.88
N ARG A 71 3.47 -12.77 -3.02
CA ARG A 71 4.05 -13.03 -4.36
C ARG A 71 5.20 -12.10 -4.71
N ARG A 72 5.46 -11.10 -3.88
CA ARG A 72 6.45 -10.07 -4.15
C ARG A 72 7.86 -10.68 -4.15
N PRO A 73 8.68 -10.40 -5.18
CA PRO A 73 10.09 -10.78 -5.16
C PRO A 73 10.79 -10.22 -3.93
N ARG A 74 11.92 -10.84 -3.57
CA ARG A 74 12.77 -10.37 -2.48
C ARG A 74 13.04 -8.88 -2.66
N CYS A 75 12.70 -8.11 -1.64
CA CYS A 75 12.92 -6.68 -1.66
C CYS A 75 14.42 -6.40 -1.55
N GLY A 76 14.83 -5.17 -1.81
CA GLY A 76 16.22 -4.80 -1.63
C GLY A 76 16.75 -5.03 -0.20
N ASP A 77 18.04 -4.81 0.07
CA ASP A 77 18.63 -4.96 1.41
C ASP A 77 18.87 -3.62 2.13
N THR A 78 18.62 -2.49 1.45
CA THR A 78 18.63 -1.15 2.04
C THR A 78 17.21 -0.75 2.44
N ARG A 79 17.05 -0.16 3.62
CA ARG A 79 15.74 0.31 4.14
C ARG A 79 15.78 1.81 4.31
N HIS A 80 14.95 2.53 3.57
CA HIS A 80 14.71 3.95 3.79
C HIS A 80 13.47 4.09 4.66
N MET A 81 13.57 4.85 5.75
CA MET A 81 12.47 5.04 6.69
C MET A 81 12.26 6.52 6.96
N ASP A 82 11.00 6.89 6.97
CA ASP A 82 10.60 8.26 7.22
C ASP A 82 9.22 8.32 7.87
N GLU A 83 8.95 9.44 8.51
CA GLU A 83 7.67 9.73 9.10
C GLU A 83 7.10 11.07 8.63
N VAL A 84 5.81 11.05 8.33
CA VAL A 84 5.11 12.27 7.91
C VAL A 84 3.91 12.52 8.81
N TYR A 85 3.61 13.79 9.09
CA TYR A 85 2.43 14.16 9.86
C TYR A 85 1.14 13.92 9.06
N LEU A 86 0.12 13.39 9.72
CA LEU A 86 -1.25 13.27 9.21
C LEU A 86 -2.20 13.94 10.21
N THR A 87 -3.22 14.64 9.71
CA THR A 87 -4.30 15.16 10.56
C THR A 87 -5.49 14.24 10.46
N ILE A 88 -5.83 13.54 11.55
CA ILE A 88 -6.91 12.55 11.60
C ILE A 88 -7.93 12.99 12.63
N GLY A 89 -9.17 13.26 12.20
CA GLY A 89 -10.22 13.73 13.11
C GLY A 89 -9.82 14.98 13.91
N GLY A 90 -9.06 15.91 13.30
CA GLY A 90 -8.55 17.12 13.95
C GLY A 90 -7.31 16.93 14.83
N LYS A 91 -6.88 15.69 15.11
CA LYS A 91 -5.71 15.38 15.92
C LYS A 91 -4.48 15.06 15.06
N ARG A 92 -3.30 15.41 15.55
CA ARG A 92 -2.03 15.08 14.88
C ARG A 92 -1.67 13.61 15.10
N HIS A 93 -1.36 12.94 14.01
CA HIS A 93 -0.82 11.58 13.95
C HIS A 93 0.42 11.56 13.06
N TYR A 94 1.15 10.44 13.11
CA TYR A 94 2.38 10.21 12.36
C TYR A 94 2.25 8.92 11.55
N LEU A 95 2.50 9.03 10.26
CA LEU A 95 2.62 7.92 9.35
C LEU A 95 4.08 7.53 9.22
N TRP A 96 4.45 6.41 9.85
CA TRP A 96 5.75 5.79 9.71
C TRP A 96 5.75 4.90 8.48
N ARG A 97 6.75 5.04 7.63
CA ARG A 97 6.86 4.30 6.38
C ARG A 97 8.27 3.78 6.17
N ALA A 98 8.36 2.56 5.65
CA ALA A 98 9.60 1.91 5.24
C ALA A 98 9.49 1.51 3.77
N VAL A 99 10.49 1.88 2.98
CA VAL A 99 10.64 1.48 1.57
C VAL A 99 12.02 0.89 1.32
N ASP A 100 12.17 0.09 0.29
CA ASP A 100 13.48 -0.37 -0.18
C ASP A 100 14.14 0.63 -1.14
N GLN A 101 15.37 0.36 -1.58
CA GLN A 101 16.09 1.24 -2.52
C GLN A 101 15.41 1.39 -3.89
N HIS A 102 14.48 0.49 -4.24
CA HIS A 102 13.73 0.57 -5.50
C HIS A 102 12.46 1.42 -5.33
N GLY A 103 12.15 1.83 -4.09
CA GLY A 103 10.97 2.63 -3.73
C GLY A 103 9.75 1.80 -3.37
N ASN A 104 9.90 0.48 -3.26
CA ASN A 104 8.76 -0.37 -3.00
C ASN A 104 8.40 -0.33 -1.52
N VAL A 105 7.10 -0.34 -1.22
CA VAL A 105 6.60 -0.23 0.15
C VAL A 105 6.78 -1.54 0.92
N LEU A 106 7.55 -1.49 1.99
CA LEU A 106 7.79 -2.64 2.88
C LEU A 106 6.76 -2.66 4.00
N ASP A 107 6.67 -1.54 4.73
CA ASP A 107 5.71 -1.44 5.79
C ASP A 107 5.25 -0.01 6.11
N ILE A 108 4.05 0.08 6.67
CA ILE A 108 3.38 1.33 7.05
C ILE A 108 2.75 1.18 8.43
N LEU A 109 2.87 2.22 9.27
CA LEU A 109 2.22 2.27 10.58
C LEU A 109 1.78 3.69 10.94
N VAL A 110 0.50 3.86 11.26
CA VAL A 110 -0.06 5.09 11.83
C VAL A 110 0.06 5.05 13.35
N GLN A 111 0.62 6.10 13.94
CA GLN A 111 0.81 6.23 15.38
C GLN A 111 0.43 7.64 15.85
N SER A 112 0.04 7.80 17.11
CA SER A 112 -0.26 9.11 17.70
C SER A 112 1.00 9.85 18.18
N ARG A 113 2.13 9.16 18.31
CA ARG A 113 3.38 9.70 18.87
C ARG A 113 4.56 9.56 17.90
N ARG A 114 5.53 10.49 18.03
CA ARG A 114 6.81 10.50 17.30
C ARG A 114 8.00 10.40 18.26
N ASN A 115 8.04 9.34 19.05
CA ASN A 115 9.06 9.12 20.09
C ASN A 115 9.76 7.76 19.94
N LYS A 116 10.75 7.49 20.80
CA LYS A 116 11.52 6.22 20.82
C LYS A 116 10.61 4.99 20.84
N GLN A 117 9.54 4.98 21.64
CA GLN A 117 8.64 3.83 21.75
C GLN A 117 7.84 3.60 20.46
N ALA A 118 7.38 4.67 19.81
CA ALA A 118 6.73 4.58 18.50
C ALA A 118 7.70 4.04 17.43
N ALA A 119 8.95 4.52 17.41
CA ALA A 119 9.98 4.00 16.51
C ALA A 119 10.28 2.51 16.77
N LYS A 120 10.42 2.09 18.03
CA LYS A 120 10.58 0.67 18.41
C LYS A 120 9.43 -0.20 17.90
N ARG A 121 8.19 0.26 18.08
CA ARG A 121 7.00 -0.46 17.60
C ARG A 121 7.02 -0.61 16.08
N PHE A 122 7.42 0.44 15.36
CA PHE A 122 7.57 0.40 13.92
C PHE A 122 8.65 -0.60 13.47
N PHE A 123 9.83 -0.59 14.11
CA PHE A 123 10.90 -1.55 13.81
C PHE A 123 10.48 -3.00 14.07
N ARG A 124 9.84 -3.30 15.19
CA ARG A 124 9.35 -4.67 15.47
C ARG A 124 8.35 -5.14 14.42
N LYS A 125 7.43 -4.26 14.01
CA LYS A 125 6.43 -4.57 12.98
C LYS A 125 7.10 -4.84 11.64
N LEU A 126 8.03 -3.98 11.24
CA LEU A 126 8.82 -4.14 10.02
C LEU A 126 9.59 -5.47 10.02
N LEU A 127 10.33 -5.76 11.09
CA LEU A 127 11.12 -6.99 11.21
C LEU A 127 10.27 -8.25 11.21
N LYS A 128 9.09 -8.23 11.84
CA LYS A 128 8.15 -9.36 11.78
C LYS A 128 7.68 -9.65 10.34
N GLY A 129 7.55 -8.61 9.52
CA GLY A 129 7.17 -8.73 8.11
C GLY A 129 8.32 -9.07 7.18
N LEU A 130 9.57 -8.78 7.57
CA LEU A 130 10.76 -9.11 6.82
C LEU A 130 11.18 -10.56 7.12
N GLN A 131 11.39 -11.36 6.08
CA GLN A 131 11.98 -12.70 6.22
C GLN A 131 13.50 -12.66 6.46
N TYR A 132 14.11 -11.47 6.46
CA TYR A 132 15.57 -11.29 6.55
C TYR A 132 15.94 -9.92 7.15
N VAL A 133 17.13 -9.84 7.72
CA VAL A 133 17.68 -8.62 8.35
C VAL A 133 18.22 -7.68 7.27
N PRO A 134 17.88 -6.37 7.29
CA PRO A 134 18.43 -5.43 6.32
C PRO A 134 19.90 -5.12 6.59
N ARG A 135 20.66 -4.86 5.52
CA ARG A 135 22.08 -4.49 5.62
C ARG A 135 22.27 -3.08 6.16
N VAL A 136 21.45 -2.14 5.67
CA VAL A 136 21.56 -0.71 6.01
C VAL A 136 20.18 -0.12 6.23
N ILE A 137 20.06 0.71 7.27
CA ILE A 137 18.91 1.58 7.52
C ILE A 137 19.32 3.02 7.25
N ILE A 138 18.50 3.71 6.47
CA ILE A 138 18.64 5.12 6.14
C ILE A 138 17.42 5.84 6.70
N THR A 139 17.63 6.85 7.53
CA THR A 139 16.57 7.70 8.08
C THR A 139 16.95 9.16 7.94
N ASP A 140 16.00 10.07 8.17
CA ASP A 140 16.33 11.44 8.52
C ASP A 140 16.92 11.53 9.94
N LYS A 141 17.21 12.75 10.40
CA LYS A 141 17.88 13.08 11.67
C LYS A 141 16.96 12.96 12.90
N LEU A 142 15.80 12.32 12.82
CA LEU A 142 14.95 12.11 13.99
C LEU A 142 15.67 11.20 15.02
N ALA A 143 16.03 11.76 16.17
CA ALA A 143 16.76 11.06 17.24
C ALA A 143 16.08 9.77 17.74
N SER A 144 14.74 9.68 17.62
CA SER A 144 13.98 8.50 18.00
C SER A 144 14.38 7.24 17.23
N TYR A 145 14.80 7.37 15.96
CA TYR A 145 15.29 6.21 15.18
C TYR A 145 16.59 5.67 15.76
N GLY A 146 17.59 6.53 15.98
CA GLY A 146 18.87 6.11 16.54
C GLY A 146 18.70 5.45 17.91
N ALA A 147 17.86 6.05 18.76
CA ALA A 147 17.56 5.50 20.08
C ALA A 147 16.82 4.15 20.02
N ALA A 148 15.88 3.98 19.10
CA ALA A 148 15.18 2.70 18.92
C ALA A 148 16.09 1.64 18.27
N LYS A 149 16.98 2.04 17.37
CA LYS A 149 17.89 1.16 16.63
C LYS A 149 18.87 0.49 17.56
N LYS A 150 19.47 1.25 18.49
CA LYS A 150 20.39 0.72 19.51
C LYS A 150 19.78 -0.48 20.26
N ASP A 151 18.48 -0.42 20.55
CA ASP A 151 17.80 -1.46 21.32
C ASP A 151 17.27 -2.64 20.47
N ILE A 152 16.90 -2.41 19.21
CA ILE A 152 16.18 -3.41 18.37
C ILE A 152 17.09 -4.05 17.32
N MET A 153 18.07 -3.30 16.80
CA MET A 153 18.95 -3.71 15.69
C MET A 153 20.37 -3.13 15.89
N PRO A 154 21.07 -3.46 16.99
CA PRO A 154 22.37 -2.85 17.31
C PRO A 154 23.42 -3.06 16.22
N GLY A 155 23.44 -4.22 15.56
CA GLY A 155 24.44 -4.58 14.54
C GLY A 155 24.19 -4.04 13.12
N ILE A 156 23.06 -3.38 12.86
CA ILE A 156 22.74 -2.88 11.51
C ILE A 156 23.40 -1.52 11.27
N GLU A 157 23.95 -1.29 10.08
CA GLU A 157 24.49 0.02 9.72
C GLU A 157 23.34 1.06 9.67
N HIS A 158 23.50 2.19 10.37
CA HIS A 158 22.51 3.27 10.37
C HIS A 158 23.13 4.55 9.81
N ARG A 159 22.60 5.03 8.68
CA ARG A 159 23.00 6.29 8.05
C ARG A 159 21.90 7.33 8.24
N GLN A 160 22.27 8.48 8.80
CA GLN A 160 21.39 9.64 8.92
C GLN A 160 21.77 10.69 7.89
N HIS A 161 21.06 10.73 6.77
CA HIS A 161 21.40 11.66 5.69
C HIS A 161 20.16 12.05 4.88
N LYS A 162 19.83 13.36 4.90
CA LYS A 162 18.64 13.92 4.23
C LYS A 162 18.55 13.51 2.77
N GLY A 163 19.59 13.76 1.98
CA GLY A 163 19.59 13.42 0.55
C GLY A 163 19.51 11.92 0.23
N LEU A 164 19.91 11.04 1.17
CA LEU A 164 19.79 9.59 0.96
C LEU A 164 18.38 9.10 1.29
N ASN A 165 17.57 9.88 2.01
CA ASN A 165 16.21 9.51 2.40
C ASN A 165 15.15 9.93 1.37
N ASN A 166 15.54 10.55 0.25
CA ASN A 166 14.64 10.98 -0.81
C ASN A 166 13.70 9.87 -1.32
N GLN A 167 14.10 8.59 -1.24
CA GLN A 167 13.19 7.48 -1.61
C GLN A 167 11.99 7.39 -0.66
N ALA A 168 12.21 7.49 0.66
CA ALA A 168 11.12 7.48 1.63
C ALA A 168 10.27 8.75 1.52
N GLU A 169 10.90 9.92 1.40
CA GLU A 169 10.18 11.20 1.23
C GLU A 169 9.24 11.17 0.00
N ASN A 170 9.76 10.77 -1.16
CA ASN A 170 8.98 10.67 -2.39
C ASN A 170 7.84 9.64 -2.30
N SER A 171 8.01 8.58 -1.50
CA SER A 171 6.99 7.56 -1.30
C SER A 171 5.75 8.07 -0.55
N HIS A 172 5.84 9.25 0.10
CA HIS A 172 4.69 9.90 0.72
C HIS A 172 3.76 10.61 -0.28
N GLN A 173 4.26 10.98 -1.47
CA GLN A 173 3.50 11.80 -2.44
C GLN A 173 2.17 11.17 -2.87
N PRO A 174 2.09 9.87 -3.26
CA PRO A 174 0.81 9.25 -3.61
C PRO A 174 -0.17 9.22 -2.43
N THR A 175 0.36 9.05 -1.21
CA THR A 175 -0.46 9.06 0.01
C THR A 175 -1.03 10.44 0.30
N ARG A 176 -0.23 11.49 0.11
CA ARG A 176 -0.67 12.89 0.26
C ARG A 176 -1.73 13.26 -0.76
N GLN A 177 -1.53 12.89 -2.02
CA GLN A 177 -2.53 13.11 -3.07
C GLN A 177 -3.86 12.46 -2.69
N ARG A 178 -3.80 11.20 -2.24
CA ARG A 178 -4.97 10.43 -1.83
C ARG A 178 -5.65 11.00 -0.58
N GLU A 179 -4.90 11.39 0.45
CA GLU A 179 -5.40 12.04 1.66
C GLU A 179 -6.19 13.32 1.34
N ARG A 180 -5.69 14.13 0.39
CA ARG A 180 -6.36 15.37 -0.05
C ARG A 180 -7.69 15.08 -0.74
N THR A 181 -7.74 14.14 -1.68
CA THR A 181 -9.00 13.73 -2.33
C THR A 181 -10.02 13.23 -1.31
N MET A 182 -9.57 12.48 -0.30
CA MET A 182 -10.44 11.95 0.77
C MET A 182 -10.86 13.01 1.81
N ARG A 183 -10.45 14.27 1.67
CA ARG A 183 -10.70 15.34 2.66
C ARG A 183 -10.23 14.98 4.07
N ARG A 184 -9.03 14.35 4.14
CA ARG A 184 -8.36 13.82 5.34
C ARG A 184 -9.09 12.66 6.00
N PHE A 185 -8.33 11.81 6.68
CA PHE A 185 -8.89 10.69 7.43
C PHE A 185 -9.67 11.15 8.67
N LYS A 186 -10.72 10.41 9.02
CA LYS A 186 -11.54 10.70 10.21
C LYS A 186 -11.24 9.81 11.41
N SER A 187 -10.67 8.62 11.18
CA SER A 187 -10.33 7.65 12.23
C SER A 187 -8.94 7.03 12.00
N PRO A 188 -8.11 6.87 13.05
CA PRO A 188 -6.78 6.25 12.92
C PRO A 188 -6.85 4.79 12.47
N GLY A 189 -7.84 4.03 12.95
CA GLY A 189 -8.04 2.64 12.56
C GLY A 189 -8.43 2.52 11.09
N HIS A 190 -9.32 3.40 10.62
CA HIS A 190 -9.65 3.49 9.19
C HIS A 190 -8.44 3.88 8.34
N ALA A 191 -7.67 4.89 8.76
CA ALA A 191 -6.45 5.31 8.06
C ALA A 191 -5.43 4.16 7.97
N GLN A 192 -5.19 3.43 9.06
CA GLN A 192 -4.28 2.28 9.04
C GLN A 192 -4.75 1.20 8.06
N ARG A 193 -6.03 0.81 8.10
CA ARG A 193 -6.58 -0.22 7.18
C ARG A 193 -6.45 0.22 5.72
N PHE A 194 -6.87 1.46 5.43
CA PHE A 194 -6.78 2.02 4.08
C PHE A 194 -5.32 2.06 3.58
N LEU A 195 -4.40 2.64 4.36
CA LEU A 195 -3.01 2.83 3.95
C LEU A 195 -2.25 1.51 3.79
N SER A 196 -2.61 0.48 4.56
CA SER A 196 -2.01 -0.85 4.43
C SER A 196 -2.34 -1.50 3.09
N ALA A 197 -3.59 -1.40 2.62
CA ALA A 197 -4.01 -1.89 1.32
C ALA A 197 -3.52 -0.98 0.18
N PHE A 198 -3.75 0.32 0.31
CA PHE A 198 -3.37 1.34 -0.66
C PHE A 198 -1.86 1.31 -0.97
N GLY A 199 -1.01 1.21 0.06
CA GLY A 199 0.43 1.19 -0.11
C GLY A 199 0.91 0.07 -1.03
N LEU A 200 0.35 -1.13 -0.91
CA LEU A 200 0.77 -2.30 -1.69
C LEU A 200 0.12 -2.30 -3.08
N ILE A 201 -1.19 -2.07 -3.17
CA ILE A 201 -1.89 -2.10 -4.46
C ILE A 201 -1.44 -0.94 -5.36
N SER A 202 -1.33 0.28 -4.81
CA SER A 202 -0.89 1.42 -5.59
C SER A 202 0.55 1.26 -6.08
N ASP A 203 1.46 0.72 -5.26
CA ASP A 203 2.86 0.46 -5.63
C ASP A 203 2.96 -0.61 -6.73
N HIS A 204 2.18 -1.68 -6.62
CA HIS A 204 2.06 -2.74 -7.64
C HIS A 204 1.60 -2.23 -9.00
N PHE A 205 0.94 -1.08 -9.10
CA PHE A 205 0.46 -0.54 -10.37
C PHE A 205 1.10 0.81 -10.76
N ARG A 206 2.12 1.25 -10.03
CA ARG A 206 2.88 2.49 -10.33
C ARG A 206 4.37 2.20 -10.59
N PRO A 207 4.71 1.38 -11.61
CA PRO A 207 6.10 1.33 -12.04
C PRO A 207 6.52 2.73 -12.50
N LYS A 208 7.80 3.09 -12.27
CA LYS A 208 8.36 4.42 -12.56
C LYS A 208 8.33 4.69 -14.07
N ARG A 209 7.19 5.14 -14.62
CA ARG A 209 6.90 5.29 -16.06
C ARG A 209 7.99 6.00 -16.85
N HIS A 210 8.60 7.02 -16.26
CA HIS A 210 9.66 7.83 -16.86
C HIS A 210 10.97 7.04 -17.12
N ARG A 211 11.14 5.85 -16.53
CA ARG A 211 12.33 4.99 -16.72
C ARG A 211 12.20 3.99 -17.86
N PHE A 212 11.05 3.95 -18.55
CA PHE A 212 10.76 2.93 -19.53
C PHE A 212 10.28 3.54 -20.84
N GLN A 213 10.69 2.94 -21.95
CA GLN A 213 10.04 3.17 -23.24
C GLN A 213 8.60 2.62 -23.22
N ALA A 214 7.76 3.10 -24.15
CA ALA A 214 6.34 2.76 -24.18
C ALA A 214 6.09 1.23 -24.30
N GLY A 215 6.82 0.53 -25.17
CA GLY A 215 6.70 -0.93 -25.33
C GLY A 215 7.01 -1.68 -24.03
N LYS A 216 8.19 -1.44 -23.46
CA LYS A 216 8.60 -2.05 -22.18
C LYS A 216 7.63 -1.74 -21.03
N TYR A 217 7.10 -0.52 -20.97
CA TYR A 217 6.10 -0.17 -19.95
C TYR A 217 4.79 -0.98 -20.12
N ARG A 218 4.32 -1.20 -21.35
CA ARG A 218 3.14 -2.03 -21.61
C ARG A 218 3.36 -3.48 -21.17
N THR A 219 4.51 -4.07 -21.48
CA THR A 219 4.87 -5.43 -21.03
C THR A 219 4.87 -5.53 -19.50
N ILE A 220 5.52 -4.59 -18.80
CA ILE A 220 5.52 -4.56 -17.32
C ILE A 220 4.09 -4.45 -16.76
N MET A 221 3.24 -3.64 -17.39
CA MET A 221 1.85 -3.52 -16.95
C MET A 221 1.04 -4.79 -17.22
N GLN A 222 1.26 -5.47 -18.35
CA GLN A 222 0.63 -6.76 -18.65
C GLN A 222 1.00 -7.81 -17.60
N GLU A 223 2.28 -7.94 -17.26
CA GLU A 223 2.75 -8.84 -16.17
C GLU A 223 2.09 -8.49 -14.83
N ARG A 224 1.99 -7.20 -14.50
CA ARG A 224 1.34 -6.73 -13.26
C ARG A 224 -0.15 -7.05 -13.24
N PHE A 225 -0.85 -6.94 -14.36
CA PHE A 225 -2.24 -7.36 -14.49
C PHE A 225 -2.42 -8.87 -14.46
N GLN A 226 -1.51 -9.65 -15.05
CA GLN A 226 -1.51 -11.11 -14.92
C GLN A 226 -1.37 -11.53 -13.46
N MET A 227 -0.41 -10.97 -12.73
CA MET A 227 -0.27 -11.23 -11.29
C MET A 227 -1.51 -10.84 -10.50
N TRP A 228 -2.13 -9.70 -10.83
CA TRP A 228 -3.40 -9.28 -10.22
C TRP A 228 -4.52 -10.30 -10.48
N ASN A 229 -4.65 -10.78 -11.71
CA ASN A 229 -5.62 -11.81 -12.08
C ASN A 229 -5.38 -13.14 -11.36
N GLU A 230 -4.13 -13.53 -11.14
CA GLU A 230 -3.80 -14.73 -10.36
C GLU A 230 -4.10 -14.56 -8.87
N VAL A 231 -3.94 -13.36 -8.31
CA VAL A 231 -4.32 -13.04 -6.93
C VAL A 231 -5.83 -13.19 -6.75
N ILE A 232 -6.62 -12.74 -7.74
CA ILE A 232 -8.09 -12.88 -7.74
C ILE A 232 -8.48 -14.36 -7.86
N ARG A 233 -7.82 -15.12 -8.77
CA ARG A 233 -8.17 -16.51 -9.10
C ARG A 233 -7.75 -17.54 -8.03
N ARG A 234 -6.69 -17.31 -7.25
CA ARG A 234 -6.29 -18.26 -6.19
C ARG A 234 -7.30 -18.40 -5.05
N LYS A 235 -8.29 -17.50 -4.97
CA LYS A 235 -9.45 -17.67 -4.08
C LYS A 235 -10.60 -18.48 -4.71
N THR A 236 -10.45 -18.93 -5.95
CA THR A 236 -11.44 -19.78 -6.62
C THR A 236 -11.28 -21.27 -6.25
N VAL A 237 -10.15 -21.65 -5.65
CA VAL A 237 -9.85 -23.05 -5.29
C VAL A 237 -9.27 -23.09 -3.87
N ALA A 238 -10.15 -23.05 -2.87
CA ALA A 238 -9.92 -23.50 -1.51
C ALA A 238 -11.27 -23.83 -0.88
#